data_AF-A0A0D0CM64-F1
#
_entry.id   AF-A0A0D0CM64-F1
#
_cell.length_a   1.000
_cell.length_b   1.000
_cell.length_c   1.000
_cell.angle_alpha   90.00
_cell.angle_beta   90.00
_cell.angle_gamma   90.00
#
_symmetry.space_group_name_H-M   'P 1'
#
loop_
_entity.id
_entity.type
_entity.pdbx_description
1 polymer ?
#
loop_
_entity_poly.entity_id
_entity_poly.type
_entity_poly.pdbx_seq_one_letter_code
_entity_poly.pdbx_strand_id
1 'polypeptide(L)'
;MSQLNTKDVQIQMNWTRYVGLMQFVILIYDWLITLDQEVELIWRRPSKTRLAVILFFLNRYLTLLGNIPVAVLFFWGKPIDPHNPKLGGRHFDFYVETLLALIQLNITMFFILRVTALYGGKGWVKLFLIVLGLGITCNGI
;
A
#
# COMPACT_ATOMS: atom_id res chain seq x y z
N MET A 1 -15.46 -32.22 10.78
CA MET A 1 -15.53 -30.74 10.85
C MET A 1 -15.48 -30.36 12.31
N SER A 2 -14.31 -29.99 12.80
CA SER A 2 -14.08 -29.60 14.19
C SER A 2 -14.93 -28.37 14.53
N GLN A 3 -15.64 -28.46 15.66
CA GLN A 3 -16.37 -27.34 16.26
C GLN A 3 -15.42 -26.15 16.39
N LEU A 4 -15.60 -25.13 15.54
CA LEU A 4 -14.85 -23.89 15.61
C LEU A 4 -15.25 -23.18 16.91
N ASN A 5 -14.45 -23.38 17.96
CA ASN A 5 -14.71 -22.86 19.29
C ASN A 5 -14.72 -21.33 19.21
N THR A 6 -15.88 -20.74 19.49
CA THR A 6 -16.14 -19.31 19.32
C THR A 6 -15.18 -18.44 20.12
N LYS A 7 -14.62 -18.96 21.22
CA LYS A 7 -13.58 -18.32 22.02
C LYS A 7 -12.28 -18.12 21.24
N ASP A 8 -11.87 -19.12 20.46
CA ASP A 8 -10.63 -19.07 19.69
C ASP A 8 -10.75 -18.07 18.53
N VAL A 9 -11.93 -18.01 17.89
CA VAL A 9 -12.25 -17.01 16.86
C VAL A 9 -12.17 -15.58 17.42
N GLN A 10 -12.69 -15.38 18.63
CA GLN A 10 -12.73 -14.06 19.26
C GLN A 10 -11.33 -13.59 19.69
N ILE A 11 -10.49 -14.52 20.16
CA ILE A 11 -9.08 -14.27 20.45
C ILE A 11 -8.35 -13.89 19.17
N GLN A 12 -8.51 -14.65 18.09
CA GLN A 12 -7.90 -14.38 16.79
C GLN A 12 -8.27 -12.98 16.27
N MET A 13 -9.56 -12.62 16.31
CA MET A 13 -10.03 -11.29 15.89
C MET A 13 -9.38 -10.16 16.69
N ASN A 14 -9.17 -10.36 18.00
CA ASN A 14 -8.53 -9.34 18.83
C ASN A 14 -7.04 -9.20 18.52
N TRP A 15 -6.33 -10.31 18.28
CA TRP A 15 -4.94 -10.29 17.81
C TRP A 15 -4.80 -9.55 16.49
N THR A 16 -5.66 -9.83 15.51
CA THR A 16 -5.61 -9.14 14.21
C THR A 16 -5.85 -7.63 14.37
N ARG A 17 -6.73 -7.21 15.29
CA ARG A 17 -6.92 -5.79 15.62
C ARG A 17 -5.66 -5.13 16.18
N TYR A 18 -4.98 -5.76 17.13
CA TYR A 18 -3.73 -5.21 17.67
C TYR A 18 -2.61 -5.14 16.64
N VAL A 19 -2.45 -6.20 15.84
CA VAL A 19 -1.44 -6.22 14.76
C VAL A 19 -1.75 -5.14 13.71
N GLY A 20 -3.02 -4.96 13.35
CA GLY A 20 -3.45 -3.88 12.45
C GLY A 20 -3.12 -2.48 12.99
N LEU A 21 -3.28 -2.25 14.30
CA LEU A 21 -2.88 -0.99 14.94
C LEU A 21 -1.38 -0.78 14.83
N MET A 22 -0.59 -1.82 15.16
CA MET A 22 0.87 -1.75 15.09
C MET A 22 1.33 -1.44 13.67
N GLN A 23 0.77 -2.11 12.67
CA GLN A 23 1.07 -1.86 11.26
C GLN A 23 0.78 -0.39 10.87
N PHE A 24 -0.36 0.15 11.29
CA PHE A 24 -0.73 1.54 11.00
C PHE A 24 0.19 2.56 11.68
N VAL A 25 0.54 2.32 12.95
CA VAL A 25 1.47 3.18 13.70
C VAL A 25 2.86 3.17 13.08
N ILE A 26 3.36 1.99 12.68
CA ILE A 26 4.64 1.85 11.99
C ILE A 26 4.62 2.60 10.65
N LEU A 27 3.51 2.49 9.90
CA LEU A 27 3.35 3.20 8.62
C LEU A 27 3.42 4.73 8.78
N ILE A 28 2.73 5.28 9.79
CA ILE A 28 2.78 6.72 10.08
C ILE A 28 4.19 7.12 10.54
N TYR A 29 4.81 6.33 11.40
CA TYR A 29 6.14 6.60 11.92
C TYR A 29 7.20 6.66 10.80
N ASP A 30 7.18 5.67 9.90
CA ASP A 30 8.09 5.62 8.76
C ASP A 30 7.87 6.82 7.81
N TRP A 31 6.61 7.24 7.62
CA TRP A 31 6.25 8.43 6.85
C TRP A 31 6.79 9.73 7.46
N LEU A 32 6.67 9.92 8.78
CA LEU A 32 7.15 11.11 9.47
C LEU A 32 8.67 11.28 9.34
N ILE A 33 9.43 10.21 9.51
CA ILE A 33 10.91 10.26 9.44
C ILE A 33 11.40 10.61 8.04
N THR A 34 10.76 10.07 7.02
CA THR A 34 11.17 10.28 5.64
C THR A 34 10.66 11.60 5.06
N LEU A 35 9.62 12.21 5.65
CA LEU A 35 9.16 13.55 5.29
C LEU A 35 10.25 14.59 5.51
N ASP A 36 10.99 14.50 6.63
CA ASP A 36 12.07 15.43 6.95
C ASP A 36 13.15 15.47 5.84
N GLN A 37 13.56 14.27 5.39
CA GLN A 37 14.50 14.11 4.28
C GLN A 37 13.92 14.59 2.94
N GLU A 38 12.63 14.38 2.69
CA GLU A 38 11.94 14.85 1.48
C GLU A 38 11.90 16.38 1.41
N VAL A 39 11.58 17.06 2.51
CA VAL A 39 11.56 18.52 2.57
C VAL A 39 12.95 19.07 2.30
N GLU A 40 13.99 18.50 2.92
CA GLU A 40 15.35 18.98 2.71
C GLU A 40 15.85 18.74 1.27
N LEU A 41 15.56 17.59 0.65
CA LEU A 41 16.06 17.28 -0.69
C LEU A 41 15.27 17.96 -1.81
N ILE A 42 13.94 18.06 -1.66
CA ILE A 42 13.04 18.46 -2.75
C ILE A 42 12.71 19.95 -2.70
N TRP A 43 12.49 20.51 -1.51
CA TRP A 43 12.21 21.95 -1.39
C TRP A 43 13.47 22.80 -1.53
N ARG A 44 14.64 22.24 -1.21
CA ARG A 44 15.91 22.98 -1.18
C ARG A 44 16.76 22.83 -2.46
N ARG A 45 16.48 21.84 -3.32
CA ARG A 45 17.15 21.66 -4.63
C ARG A 45 16.14 21.57 -5.79
N PRO A 46 15.93 22.63 -6.57
CA PRO A 46 15.10 22.58 -7.76
C PRO A 46 15.86 21.91 -8.92
N SER A 47 15.93 20.57 -8.96
CA SER A 47 16.57 19.85 -10.08
C SER A 47 15.56 19.16 -10.99
N LYS A 48 15.51 19.67 -12.24
CA LYS A 48 15.12 19.14 -13.58
C LYS A 48 14.00 18.11 -13.79
N THR A 49 13.50 17.38 -12.78
CA THR A 49 12.47 16.33 -12.97
C THR A 49 11.28 16.53 -12.02
N ARG A 50 10.73 17.75 -12.01
CA ARG A 50 9.59 18.14 -11.16
C ARG A 50 8.39 17.18 -11.31
N LEU A 51 8.16 16.64 -12.51
CA LEU A 51 7.11 15.66 -12.77
C LEU A 51 7.34 14.31 -12.11
N ALA A 52 8.56 13.76 -12.13
CA ALA A 52 8.86 12.49 -11.48
C ALA A 52 8.71 12.60 -9.96
N VAL A 53 9.09 13.75 -9.40
CA VAL A 53 8.92 14.07 -7.98
C VAL A 53 7.45 14.21 -7.61
N ILE A 54 6.65 14.92 -8.42
CA ILE A 54 5.21 15.05 -8.18
C ILE A 54 4.49 13.70 -8.32
N LEU A 55 4.81 12.88 -9.33
CA LEU A 55 4.25 11.54 -9.47
C LEU A 55 4.62 10.63 -8.29
N PHE A 56 5.84 10.77 -7.78
CA PHE A 56 6.30 10.05 -6.60
C PHE A 56 5.54 10.47 -5.34
N PHE A 57 5.37 11.78 -5.14
CA PHE A 57 4.56 12.34 -4.05
C PHE A 57 3.11 11.88 -4.14
N LEU A 58 2.51 11.96 -5.32
CA LEU A 58 1.14 11.47 -5.55
C LEU A 58 1.04 9.99 -5.22
N ASN A 59 1.92 9.14 -5.74
CA ASN A 59 1.88 7.71 -5.43
C ASN A 59 2.01 7.45 -3.93
N ARG A 60 2.99 8.08 -3.27
CA ARG A 60 3.25 7.89 -1.85
C ARG A 60 2.07 8.33 -0.97
N TYR A 61 1.55 9.53 -1.21
CA TYR A 61 0.48 10.11 -0.40
C TYR A 61 -0.87 9.48 -0.71
N LEU A 62 -1.13 9.08 -1.96
CA LEU A 62 -2.35 8.39 -2.35
C LEU A 62 -2.42 7.00 -1.71
N THR A 63 -1.28 6.28 -1.65
CA THR A 63 -1.21 5.01 -0.92
C THR A 63 -1.39 5.20 0.58
N LEU A 64 -0.77 6.22 1.18
CA LEU A 64 -0.88 6.45 2.62
C LEU A 64 -2.31 6.88 3.01
N LEU A 65 -2.87 7.85 2.29
CA LEU A 65 -4.26 8.27 2.43
C LEU A 65 -5.24 7.14 2.11
N GLY A 66 -4.88 6.22 1.22
CA GLY A 66 -5.72 5.07 0.90
C GLY A 66 -5.73 3.97 1.97
N ASN A 67 -4.65 3.86 2.75
CA ASN A 67 -4.60 2.92 3.89
C ASN A 67 -5.40 3.44 5.09
N ILE A 68 -5.62 4.75 5.21
CA ILE A 68 -6.38 5.34 6.32
C ILE A 68 -7.85 4.87 6.36
N PRO A 69 -8.64 4.92 5.25
CA PRO A 69 -9.99 4.37 5.22
C PRO A 69 -10.04 2.88 5.56
N VAL A 70 -9.07 2.08 5.09
CA VAL A 70 -8.99 0.65 5.43
C VAL A 70 -8.79 0.48 6.93
N ALA A 71 -7.86 1.21 7.54
CA ALA A 71 -7.63 1.17 8.98
C ALA A 71 -8.89 1.62 9.76
N VAL A 72 -9.50 2.73 9.36
CA VAL A 72 -10.73 3.25 9.99
C VAL A 72 -11.84 2.20 9.91
N LEU A 73 -12.07 1.58 8.76
CA LEU A 73 -13.10 0.55 8.60
C LEU A 73 -12.78 -0.73 9.39
N PHE A 74 -11.51 -1.12 9.46
CA PHE A 74 -11.05 -2.26 10.24
C PHE A 74 -11.29 -2.08 11.75
N PHE A 75 -11.16 -0.85 12.26
CA PHE A 75 -11.44 -0.51 13.67
C PHE A 75 -12.90 -0.18 13.95
N TRP A 76 -13.61 0.43 13.00
CA TRP A 76 -14.95 0.95 13.27
C TRP A 76 -16.04 -0.13 13.23
N GLY A 77 -15.80 -1.30 12.63
CA GLY A 77 -16.59 -2.53 12.79
C GLY A 77 -18.09 -2.47 12.46
N LYS A 78 -18.62 -1.30 12.10
CA LYS A 78 -20.01 -1.08 11.71
C LYS A 78 -20.08 -1.10 10.17
N PRO A 79 -21.04 -1.82 9.58
CA PRO A 79 -21.26 -1.76 8.13
C PRO A 79 -21.55 -0.31 7.74
N ILE A 80 -20.90 0.15 6.66
CA ILE A 80 -21.00 1.52 6.11
C ILE A 80 -22.47 1.86 5.78
N ASP A 81 -23.29 0.84 5.52
CA ASP A 81 -24.73 0.95 5.36
C ASP A 81 -25.48 -0.11 6.19
N PRO A 82 -26.24 0.29 7.22
CA PRO A 82 -27.12 -0.62 7.96
C PRO A 82 -28.23 -1.22 7.09
N HIS A 83 -28.53 -0.59 5.95
CA HIS A 83 -29.68 -0.93 5.11
C HIS A 83 -29.37 -1.94 3.99
N ASN A 84 -28.10 -2.10 3.59
CA ASN A 84 -27.67 -3.02 2.52
C ASN A 84 -26.21 -3.51 2.74
N PRO A 85 -25.98 -4.52 3.60
CA PRO A 85 -24.63 -4.99 3.94
C PRO A 85 -23.84 -5.57 2.76
N LYS A 86 -24.53 -6.01 1.69
CA LYS A 86 -23.90 -6.59 0.49
C LYS A 86 -23.29 -5.54 -0.46
N LEU A 87 -23.84 -4.33 -0.49
CA LEU A 87 -23.34 -3.27 -1.39
C LEU A 87 -22.05 -2.65 -0.82
N GLY A 88 -22.04 -2.35 0.48
CA GLY A 88 -20.87 -1.82 1.18
C GLY A 88 -19.67 -2.77 1.15
N GLY A 89 -19.90 -4.09 1.28
CA GLY A 89 -18.84 -5.10 1.18
C GLY A 89 -18.17 -5.11 -0.21
N ARG A 90 -18.95 -5.09 -1.29
CA ARG A 90 -18.38 -5.12 -2.66
C ARG A 90 -17.56 -3.87 -2.98
N HIS A 91 -18.02 -2.68 -2.58
CA HIS A 91 -17.26 -1.45 -2.79
C HIS A 91 -15.97 -1.43 -1.97
N PHE A 92 -16.00 -1.99 -0.76
CA PHE A 92 -14.82 -2.15 0.07
C PHE A 92 -13.82 -3.14 -0.53
N ASP A 93 -14.29 -4.31 -0.99
CA ASP A 93 -13.42 -5.32 -1.59
C ASP A 93 -12.71 -4.76 -2.84
N PHE A 94 -13.46 -4.08 -3.72
CA PHE A 94 -12.88 -3.42 -4.89
C PHE A 94 -11.87 -2.33 -4.54
N TYR A 95 -12.13 -1.58 -3.46
CA TYR A 95 -11.21 -0.56 -2.95
C TYR A 95 -9.92 -1.17 -2.42
N VAL A 96 -10.01 -2.23 -1.62
CA VAL A 96 -8.86 -2.95 -1.08
C VAL A 96 -8.03 -3.58 -2.20
N GLU A 97 -8.67 -4.21 -3.17
CA GLU A 97 -8.00 -4.80 -4.34
C GLU A 97 -7.24 -3.74 -5.15
N THR A 98 -7.87 -2.60 -5.42
CA THR A 98 -7.24 -1.47 -6.11
C THR A 98 -6.05 -0.92 -5.30
N LEU A 99 -6.19 -0.79 -3.98
CA LEU A 99 -5.12 -0.32 -3.09
C LEU A 99 -3.92 -1.28 -3.10
N LEU A 100 -4.17 -2.60 -3.03
CA LEU A 100 -3.13 -3.63 -3.08
C LEU A 100 -2.37 -3.60 -4.41
N ALA A 101 -3.08 -3.45 -5.53
CA ALA A 101 -2.46 -3.30 -6.84
C ALA A 101 -1.56 -2.05 -6.90
N LEU A 102 -2.03 -0.91 -6.37
CA LEU A 102 -1.24 0.32 -6.30
C LEU A 102 0.02 0.16 -5.44
N ILE A 103 -0.08 -0.48 -4.27
CA ILE A 103 1.08 -0.77 -3.40
C ILE A 103 2.10 -1.65 -4.13
N GLN A 104 1.63 -2.70 -4.82
CA GLN A 104 2.49 -3.62 -5.55
C GLN A 104 3.24 -2.92 -6.70
N LEU A 105 2.57 -2.02 -7.42
CA LEU A 105 3.20 -1.21 -8.46
C LEU A 105 4.31 -0.30 -7.87
N ASN A 106 4.07 0.31 -6.71
CA ASN A 106 5.07 1.11 -6.02
C ASN A 106 6.31 0.28 -5.66
N ILE A 107 6.12 -0.89 -5.04
CA ILE A 107 7.24 -1.79 -4.67
C ILE A 107 8.03 -2.20 -5.92
N THR A 108 7.35 -2.53 -7.00
CA THR A 108 7.96 -2.94 -8.27
C THR A 108 8.78 -1.81 -8.87
N MET A 109 8.26 -0.57 -8.84
CA MET A 109 8.98 0.62 -9.29
C MET A 109 10.28 0.83 -8.49
N PHE A 110 10.20 0.80 -7.16
CA PHE A 110 11.37 0.96 -6.29
C PHE A 110 12.41 -0.16 -6.51
N PHE A 111 11.94 -1.40 -6.66
CA PHE A 111 12.80 -2.54 -6.92
C PHE A 111 13.57 -2.36 -8.23
N ILE A 112 12.89 -1.95 -9.31
CA ILE A 112 13.54 -1.66 -10.60
C ILE A 112 14.54 -0.52 -10.47
N LEU A 113 14.20 0.56 -9.77
CA LEU A 113 15.12 1.67 -9.55
C LEU A 113 16.40 1.20 -8.83
N ARG A 114 16.27 0.40 -7.77
CA ARG A 114 17.42 -0.16 -7.05
C ARG A 114 18.25 -1.12 -7.91
N VAL A 115 17.60 -2.04 -8.62
CA VAL A 115 18.31 -3.00 -9.48
C VAL A 115 19.06 -2.28 -10.60
N THR A 116 18.47 -1.22 -11.16
CA THR A 116 19.09 -0.49 -12.28
C THR A 116 20.24 0.41 -11.86
N ALA A 117 20.21 0.93 -10.63
CA ALA A 117 21.35 1.60 -10.03
C ALA A 117 22.51 0.62 -9.80
N LEU A 118 22.20 -0.62 -9.39
CA LEU A 118 23.21 -1.66 -9.14
C LEU A 118 23.82 -2.24 -10.43
N TYR A 119 23.03 -2.37 -11.51
CA TYR A 119 23.46 -2.98 -12.77
C TYR A 119 24.01 -2.01 -13.82
N GLY A 120 24.30 -0.76 -13.46
CA GLY A 120 24.92 0.21 -14.37
C GLY A 120 24.06 0.59 -15.59
N GLY A 121 22.73 0.49 -15.48
CA GLY A 121 21.82 1.09 -16.46
C GLY A 121 21.53 0.31 -17.75
N LYS A 122 21.93 -0.97 -17.87
CA LYS A 122 21.65 -1.78 -19.08
C LYS A 122 20.12 -1.96 -19.28
N GLY A 123 19.56 -1.31 -20.30
CA GLY A 123 18.10 -1.14 -20.50
C GLY A 123 17.30 -2.44 -20.65
N TRP A 124 17.95 -3.52 -21.09
CA TRP A 124 17.33 -4.85 -21.24
C TRP A 124 16.84 -5.43 -19.91
N VAL A 125 17.56 -5.19 -18.81
CA VAL A 125 17.18 -5.66 -17.47
C VAL A 125 15.94 -4.91 -16.96
N LYS A 126 15.77 -3.64 -17.35
CA LYS A 126 14.58 -2.83 -17.00
C LYS A 126 13.33 -3.41 -17.63
N LEU A 127 13.39 -3.69 -18.93
CA LEU A 127 12.26 -4.21 -19.69
C LEU A 127 11.84 -5.60 -19.17
N PHE A 128 12.81 -6.48 -18.93
CA PHE A 128 12.54 -7.80 -18.36
C PHE A 128 11.83 -7.72 -17.01
N LEU A 129 12.31 -6.85 -16.10
CA LEU A 129 11.70 -6.68 -14.78
C LEU A 129 10.32 -6.02 -14.82
N ILE A 130 10.07 -5.09 -15.74
CA ILE A 130 8.75 -4.46 -15.93
C ILE A 130 7.73 -5.50 -16.41
N VAL A 131 8.10 -6.32 -17.41
CA VAL A 131 7.22 -7.37 -17.94
C VAL A 131 6.90 -8.42 -16.87
N LEU A 132 7.89 -8.79 -16.07
CA LEU A 132 7.72 -9.77 -14.99
C LEU A 132 6.85 -9.20 -13.85
N GLY A 133 7.06 -7.93 -13.48
CA GLY A 133 6.22 -7.24 -12.49
C GLY A 133 4.77 -7.08 -12.93
N LEU A 134 4.53 -6.65 -14.18
CA LEU A 134 3.19 -6.59 -14.76
C LEU A 134 2.54 -7.98 -14.85
N GLY A 135 3.32 -9.01 -15.20
CA GLY A 135 2.84 -10.40 -15.25
C GLY A 135 2.39 -10.93 -13.89
N ILE A 136 3.11 -10.60 -12.81
CA ILE A 136 2.70 -10.96 -11.44
C ILE A 136 1.41 -10.24 -11.04
N THR A 137 1.28 -8.96 -11.43
CA THR A 137 0.11 -8.14 -11.09
C THR A 137 -1.14 -8.61 -11.84
N CYS A 138 -1.01 -9.03 -13.10
CA CYS A 138 -2.12 -9.60 -13.88
C CYS A 138 -2.52 -11.03 -13.48
N ASN A 139 -1.64 -11.77 -12.79
CA ASN A 139 -1.93 -13.15 -12.35
C ASN A 139 -2.47 -13.20 -10.91
N GLY A 140 -2.34 -12.11 -10.15
CA GLY A 140 -2.86 -11.98 -8.78
C GLY A 140 -4.25 -11.35 -8.68
N ILE A 141 -4.81 -10.90 -9.81
CA ILE A 141 -6.20 -10.43 -9.99
C ILE A 141 -7.00 -11.58 -10.57
#